data_AF-A0A1Q5ID55-F1
#
_entry.id   AF-A0A1Q5ID55-F1
#
_cell.length_a   1.000
_cell.length_b   1.000
_cell.length_c   1.000
_cell.angle_alpha   90.00
_cell.angle_beta   90.00
_cell.angle_gamma   90.00
#
_symmetry.space_group_name_H-M   'P 1'
#
loop_
_entity.id
_entity.type
_entity.pdbx_description
1 polymer ?
#
loop_
_entity_poly.entity_id
_entity_poly.type
_entity_poly.pdbx_seq_one_letter_code
_entity_poly.pdbx_strand_id
1 'polypeptide(L)'
;MRRARPGAPPRGTAERALTSVEAGADFDEARDRSTDTKTETTTETREVREAREVRAREQPVSKLWHITLSVSGVESPLKEVRRGLEQLAHDHPFLLTSRYANDHAEIRYWEEARDLHDAAAVALRLWGEHRQTAKLPPWEIVGLEVIDRETYHQRIAEGYGPPPAAPVGVHPY
;
A
#
# COMPACT_ATOMS: atom_id res chain seq x y z
N MET A 1 -21.32 54.08 21.53
CA MET A 1 -20.52 53.84 22.76
C MET A 1 -20.51 52.33 23.04
N ARG A 2 -19.34 51.80 23.42
CA ARG A 2 -18.99 50.41 23.87
C ARG A 2 -19.05 49.32 22.77
N ARG A 3 -17.94 48.80 22.19
CA ARG A 3 -16.85 47.88 22.69
C ARG A 3 -17.43 46.63 23.37
N ALA A 4 -17.01 45.37 23.19
CA ALA A 4 -15.89 44.65 22.54
C ALA A 4 -16.31 43.13 22.51
N ARG A 5 -16.10 42.36 21.42
CA ARG A 5 -15.07 41.30 21.18
C ARG A 5 -15.18 39.96 21.98
N PRO A 6 -14.58 38.86 21.48
CA PRO A 6 -15.16 37.50 21.41
C PRO A 6 -14.58 36.50 22.43
N GLY A 7 -15.30 35.40 22.69
CA GLY A 7 -14.85 34.29 23.54
C GLY A 7 -14.59 33.01 22.74
N ALA A 8 -13.34 32.54 22.81
CA ALA A 8 -12.87 31.23 22.32
C ALA A 8 -13.12 30.12 23.37
N PRO A 9 -12.96 28.83 23.02
CA PRO A 9 -13.55 27.69 23.73
C PRO A 9 -12.75 27.24 24.97
N PRO A 10 -13.34 26.43 25.87
CA PRO A 10 -12.60 25.86 26.99
C PRO A 10 -11.71 24.67 26.56
N ARG A 11 -10.49 24.70 27.11
CA ARG A 11 -9.49 23.62 27.13
C ARG A 11 -10.04 22.37 27.82
N GLY A 12 -9.86 21.21 27.19
CA GLY A 12 -9.95 19.90 27.83
C GLY A 12 -8.72 19.07 27.46
N THR A 13 -7.74 19.07 28.35
CA THR A 13 -6.57 18.18 28.35
C THR A 13 -7.01 16.76 28.66
N ALA A 14 -6.79 15.84 27.71
CA ALA A 14 -6.78 14.41 27.95
C ALA A 14 -5.35 13.90 27.70
N GLU A 15 -4.54 13.98 28.74
CA GLU A 15 -3.34 13.15 28.87
C GLU A 15 -3.79 11.72 29.17
N ARG A 16 -3.46 10.77 28.29
CA ARG A 16 -3.33 9.35 28.67
C ARG A 16 -2.22 8.67 27.89
N ALA A 17 -1.11 8.51 28.60
CA ALA A 17 -0.22 7.36 28.69
C ALA A 17 0.33 6.77 27.38
N LEU A 18 1.52 7.25 27.00
CA LEU A 18 2.50 6.46 26.27
C LEU A 18 3.06 5.41 27.23
N THR A 19 2.79 4.12 27.01
CA THR A 19 3.53 3.05 27.67
C THR A 19 4.90 2.92 27.01
N SER A 20 5.88 3.54 27.65
CA SER A 20 7.31 3.28 27.48
C SER A 20 7.61 1.83 27.88
N VAL A 21 8.36 1.10 27.06
CA VAL A 21 9.06 -0.12 27.50
C VAL A 21 10.54 0.16 27.30
N GLU A 22 11.20 0.41 28.42
CA GLU A 22 12.65 0.63 28.54
C GLU A 22 13.42 -0.65 28.21
N ALA A 23 14.56 -0.43 27.56
CA ALA A 23 15.65 -1.37 27.43
C ALA A 23 16.27 -1.65 28.81
N GLY A 24 16.37 -2.94 29.17
CA GLY A 24 17.21 -3.41 30.26
C GLY A 24 18.47 -4.05 29.68
N ALA A 25 19.60 -3.36 29.82
CA ALA A 25 20.92 -3.97 29.86
C ALA A 25 21.34 -4.11 31.33
N ASP A 26 22.25 -5.06 31.58
CA ASP A 26 23.13 -5.27 32.76
C ASP A 26 22.89 -6.64 33.45
N PHE A 27 23.88 -7.48 33.81
CA PHE A 27 25.36 -7.43 33.81
C PHE A 27 25.89 -8.88 33.99
N ASP A 28 27.12 -9.13 33.50
CA ASP A 28 28.22 -10.02 33.99
C ASP A 28 27.92 -11.42 34.61
N GLU A 29 28.71 -12.49 34.44
CA GLU A 29 30.16 -12.66 34.25
C GLU A 29 30.41 -14.14 33.90
N ALA A 30 31.32 -14.45 32.98
CA ALA A 30 32.26 -15.58 33.06
C ALA A 30 33.05 -15.69 31.75
N ARG A 31 34.15 -14.96 31.68
CA ARG A 31 35.32 -15.40 30.91
C ARG A 31 35.80 -16.71 31.54
N ASP A 32 36.01 -17.75 30.74
CA ASP A 32 37.32 -18.38 30.52
C ASP A 32 37.18 -19.79 29.92
N ARG A 33 37.46 -19.90 28.61
CA ARG A 33 38.39 -20.90 28.07
C ARG A 33 38.49 -20.81 26.56
N SER A 34 39.67 -20.37 26.14
CA SER A 34 40.24 -20.57 24.82
C SER A 34 40.43 -22.07 24.55
N THR A 35 39.87 -22.58 23.45
CA THR A 35 40.46 -23.70 22.67
C THR A 35 39.93 -23.65 21.24
N ASP A 36 40.78 -23.17 20.34
CA ASP A 36 41.09 -23.71 19.01
C ASP A 36 40.23 -24.90 18.52
N THR A 37 39.58 -24.75 17.34
CA THR A 37 39.19 -25.81 16.35
C THR A 37 38.28 -25.15 15.29
N LYS A 38 38.80 -24.80 14.12
CA LYS A 38 38.71 -25.56 12.84
C LYS A 38 37.33 -25.50 12.17
N THR A 39 37.32 -24.84 11.01
CA THR A 39 36.45 -25.07 9.84
C THR A 39 35.34 -26.11 10.02
N GLU A 40 34.14 -25.67 10.40
CA GLU A 40 32.92 -26.47 10.25
C GLU A 40 32.16 -26.01 9.01
N THR A 41 32.45 -26.71 7.91
CA THR A 41 31.48 -26.94 6.84
C THR A 41 30.16 -27.33 7.49
N THR A 42 29.20 -26.41 7.50
CA THR A 42 27.88 -26.61 8.09
C THR A 42 27.20 -27.74 7.32
N THR A 43 27.25 -28.93 7.89
CA THR A 43 26.42 -30.05 7.44
C THR A 43 25.01 -29.69 7.89
N GLU A 44 24.26 -28.98 7.04
CA GLU A 44 22.82 -28.79 7.24
C GLU A 44 22.22 -30.19 7.45
N THR A 45 21.79 -30.48 8.68
CA THR A 45 21.13 -31.75 8.99
C THR A 45 19.94 -31.90 8.07
N ARG A 46 19.72 -33.11 7.55
CA ARG A 46 18.61 -33.41 6.63
C ARG A 46 17.27 -32.89 7.16
N GLU A 47 17.04 -32.92 8.46
CA GLU A 47 15.85 -32.38 9.13
C GLU A 47 15.71 -30.85 9.03
N VAL A 48 16.83 -30.10 9.11
CA VAL A 48 16.83 -28.63 8.94
C VAL A 48 16.55 -28.29 7.47
N ARG A 49 17.09 -29.09 6.55
CA ARG A 49 16.85 -28.93 5.10
C ARG A 49 15.41 -29.30 4.72
N GLU A 50 14.87 -30.37 5.29
CA GLU A 50 13.47 -30.79 5.12
C GLU A 50 12.50 -29.78 5.75
N ALA A 51 12.78 -29.25 6.96
CA ALA A 51 11.97 -28.20 7.57
C ALA A 51 11.99 -26.90 6.76
N ARG A 52 13.14 -26.56 6.15
CA ARG A 52 13.29 -25.41 5.25
C ARG A 52 12.58 -25.63 3.91
N GLU A 53 12.60 -26.85 3.37
CA GLU A 53 11.83 -27.22 2.17
C GLU A 53 10.32 -27.26 2.42
N VAL A 54 9.86 -27.70 3.59
CA VAL A 54 8.45 -27.64 3.99
C VAL A 54 8.02 -26.18 4.16
N ARG A 55 8.82 -25.34 4.85
CA ARG A 55 8.56 -23.89 4.93
C ARG A 55 8.59 -23.17 3.58
N ALA A 56 9.46 -23.59 2.65
CA ALA A 56 9.53 -23.03 1.31
C ALA A 56 8.34 -23.46 0.44
N ARG A 57 7.82 -24.68 0.64
CA ARG A 57 6.58 -25.17 0.01
C ARG A 57 5.32 -24.52 0.59
N GLU A 58 5.40 -23.99 1.81
CA GLU A 58 4.34 -23.24 2.49
C GLU A 58 4.43 -21.71 2.26
N GLN A 59 5.43 -21.21 1.54
CA GLN A 59 5.40 -19.80 1.14
C GLN A 59 4.23 -19.60 0.18
N PRO A 60 3.21 -18.80 0.55
CA PRO A 60 2.08 -18.57 -0.33
C PRO A 60 2.60 -17.91 -1.60
N VAL A 61 2.44 -18.61 -2.73
CA VAL A 61 2.75 -18.08 -4.06
C VAL A 61 1.98 -16.77 -4.22
N SER A 62 2.69 -15.66 -4.42
CA SER A 62 2.06 -14.37 -4.63
C SER A 62 1.04 -14.48 -5.77
N LYS A 63 -0.15 -13.90 -5.56
CA LYS A 63 -1.22 -13.86 -6.54
C LYS A 63 -1.28 -12.48 -7.17
N LEU A 64 -1.78 -12.42 -8.40
CA LEU A 64 -2.11 -11.16 -9.06
C LEU A 64 -3.55 -10.75 -8.75
N TRP A 65 -3.70 -9.52 -8.30
CA TRP A 65 -4.96 -8.89 -7.91
C TRP A 65 -5.23 -7.69 -8.82
N HIS A 66 -6.43 -7.60 -9.38
CA HIS A 66 -6.85 -6.39 -10.07
C HIS A 66 -7.36 -5.38 -9.05
N ILE A 67 -6.74 -4.20 -9.04
CA ILE A 67 -7.12 -3.08 -8.18
C ILE A 67 -7.90 -2.06 -9.01
N THR A 68 -8.99 -1.54 -8.44
CA THR A 68 -9.66 -0.34 -8.93
C THR A 68 -9.85 0.63 -7.77
N LEU A 69 -9.13 1.76 -7.83
CA LEU A 69 -9.15 2.81 -6.84
C LEU A 69 -9.94 4.00 -7.40
N SER A 70 -11.02 4.38 -6.72
CA SER A 70 -11.83 5.55 -7.03
C SER A 70 -11.54 6.67 -6.05
N VAL A 71 -11.23 7.85 -6.59
CA VAL A 71 -10.91 9.06 -5.82
C VAL A 71 -11.78 10.22 -6.28
N SER A 72 -12.19 11.08 -5.36
CA SER A 72 -12.98 12.28 -5.70
C SER A 72 -12.77 13.41 -4.73
N GLY A 73 -13.08 14.63 -5.15
CA GLY A 73 -13.08 15.79 -4.30
C GLY A 73 -13.37 17.08 -5.07
N VAL A 74 -12.74 18.18 -4.64
CA VAL A 74 -12.97 19.50 -5.24
C VAL A 74 -12.52 19.53 -6.69
N GLU A 75 -13.32 20.18 -7.54
CA GLU A 75 -12.99 20.37 -8.95
C GLU A 75 -11.59 20.95 -9.15
N SER A 76 -10.83 20.35 -10.07
CA SER A 76 -9.46 20.70 -10.38
C SER A 76 -9.24 20.77 -11.90
N PRO A 77 -8.33 21.62 -12.40
CA PRO A 77 -8.10 21.75 -13.83
C PRO A 77 -7.67 20.43 -14.48
N LEU A 78 -8.37 20.00 -15.53
CA LEU A 78 -8.14 18.71 -16.21
C LEU A 78 -6.68 18.48 -16.66
N LYS A 79 -5.96 19.55 -17.02
CA LYS A 79 -4.54 19.46 -17.42
C LYS A 79 -3.64 19.09 -16.24
N GLU A 80 -3.94 19.58 -15.05
CA GLU A 80 -3.19 19.28 -13.82
C GLU A 80 -3.48 17.85 -13.37
N VAL A 81 -4.76 17.46 -13.41
CA VAL A 81 -5.21 16.08 -13.12
C VAL A 81 -4.50 15.09 -14.04
N ARG A 82 -4.56 15.33 -15.36
CA ARG A 82 -3.88 14.49 -16.36
C ARG A 82 -2.39 14.34 -16.06
N ARG A 83 -1.68 15.46 -15.86
CA ARG A 83 -0.24 15.46 -15.58
C ARG A 83 0.07 14.67 -14.31
N GLY A 84 -0.74 14.82 -13.25
CA GLY A 84 -0.52 14.12 -12.00
C GLY A 84 -0.74 12.61 -12.14
N LEU A 85 -1.77 12.19 -12.89
CA LEU A 85 -1.99 10.78 -13.17
C LEU A 85 -0.90 10.19 -14.06
N GLU A 86 -0.38 10.95 -15.03
CA GLU A 86 0.78 10.55 -15.85
C GLU A 86 2.03 10.39 -14.98
N GLN A 87 2.25 11.28 -14.00
CA GLN A 87 3.36 11.15 -13.05
C GLN A 87 3.17 9.95 -12.12
N LEU A 88 1.96 9.70 -11.64
CA LEU A 88 1.64 8.52 -10.84
C LEU A 88 1.93 7.23 -11.61
N ALA A 89 1.56 7.18 -12.89
CA ALA A 89 1.86 6.05 -13.79
C ALA A 89 3.37 5.84 -13.98
N HIS A 90 4.14 6.91 -13.96
CA HIS A 90 5.60 6.85 -14.06
C HIS A 90 6.23 6.34 -12.76
N ASP A 91 5.75 6.80 -11.61
CA ASP A 91 6.27 6.45 -10.29
C ASP A 91 5.91 5.01 -9.89
N HIS A 92 4.80 4.49 -10.40
CA HIS A 92 4.30 3.16 -10.10
C HIS A 92 4.15 2.31 -11.37
N PRO A 93 5.29 1.90 -11.98
CA PRO A 93 5.32 1.32 -13.31
C PRO A 93 4.85 -0.15 -13.30
N PHE A 94 3.54 -0.36 -13.38
CA PHE A 94 2.95 -1.62 -13.82
C PHE A 94 1.48 -1.41 -14.20
N LEU A 95 1.18 -1.73 -15.46
CA LEU A 95 -0.15 -1.74 -16.10
C LEU A 95 -1.22 -0.81 -15.47
N LEU A 96 -0.89 0.47 -15.33
CA LEU A 96 -1.83 1.50 -14.89
C LEU A 96 -2.70 1.94 -16.08
N THR A 97 -4.01 1.91 -15.89
CA THR A 97 -4.96 2.68 -16.69
C THR A 97 -5.70 3.62 -15.76
N SER A 98 -5.99 4.84 -16.21
CA SER A 98 -6.76 5.78 -15.40
C SER A 98 -7.79 6.51 -16.23
N ARG A 99 -8.99 6.69 -15.65
CA ARG A 99 -10.03 7.55 -16.19
C ARG A 99 -10.24 8.74 -15.28
N TYR A 100 -10.41 9.94 -15.82
CA TYR A 100 -10.50 11.13 -14.99
C TYR A 100 -11.48 12.18 -15.53
N ALA A 101 -12.07 12.92 -14.59
CA ALA A 101 -12.87 14.10 -14.81
C ALA A 101 -12.28 15.26 -13.99
N ASN A 102 -13.01 16.37 -13.91
CA ASN A 102 -12.58 17.54 -13.12
C ASN A 102 -12.71 17.31 -11.62
N ASP A 103 -13.53 16.38 -11.15
CA ASP A 103 -13.85 16.14 -9.74
C ASP A 103 -13.53 14.73 -9.23
N HIS A 104 -13.21 13.79 -10.13
CA HIS A 104 -12.90 12.41 -9.77
C HIS A 104 -11.94 11.74 -10.74
N ALA A 105 -11.34 10.64 -10.29
CA ALA A 105 -10.59 9.71 -11.13
C ALA A 105 -10.77 8.27 -10.65
N GLU A 106 -10.61 7.35 -11.58
CA GLU A 106 -10.51 5.92 -11.30
C GLU A 106 -9.19 5.42 -11.85
N ILE A 107 -8.47 4.68 -11.02
CA ILE A 107 -7.13 4.18 -11.28
C ILE A 107 -7.18 2.66 -11.21
N ARG A 108 -6.67 1.97 -12.24
CA ARG A 108 -6.73 0.51 -12.35
C ARG A 108 -5.37 -0.06 -12.67
N TYR A 109 -5.00 -1.15 -11.98
CA TYR A 109 -3.74 -1.84 -12.20
C TYR A 109 -3.76 -3.26 -11.62
N TRP A 110 -2.70 -4.03 -11.87
CA TRP A 110 -2.51 -5.38 -11.34
C TRP A 110 -1.45 -5.38 -10.25
N GLU A 111 -1.82 -5.76 -9.03
CA GLU A 111 -0.92 -5.83 -7.86
C GLU A 111 -0.51 -7.27 -7.56
N GLU A 112 0.74 -7.48 -7.16
CA GLU A 112 1.21 -8.78 -6.67
C GLU A 112 1.15 -8.81 -5.14
N ALA A 113 0.34 -9.72 -4.58
CA ALA A 113 0.21 -9.85 -3.14
C ALA A 113 -0.17 -11.28 -2.72
N ARG A 114 0.17 -11.64 -1.48
CA ARG A 114 -0.12 -12.97 -0.93
C ARG A 114 -1.62 -13.21 -0.75
N ASP A 115 -2.33 -12.18 -0.32
CA ASP A 115 -3.78 -12.20 -0.10
C ASP A 115 -4.44 -10.84 -0.42
N LEU A 116 -5.77 -10.80 -0.29
CA LEU A 116 -6.58 -9.62 -0.58
C LEU A 116 -6.26 -8.46 0.37
N HIS A 117 -5.95 -8.73 1.64
CA HIS A 117 -5.68 -7.69 2.62
C HIS A 117 -4.35 -7.00 2.32
N ASP A 118 -3.32 -7.78 1.98
CA ASP A 118 -2.02 -7.26 1.55
C ASP A 118 -2.20 -6.39 0.29
N ALA A 119 -2.94 -6.85 -0.72
CA ALA A 119 -3.22 -6.09 -1.94
C ALA A 119 -3.93 -4.75 -1.65
N ALA A 120 -4.95 -4.78 -0.80
CA ALA A 120 -5.68 -3.58 -0.39
C ALA A 120 -4.78 -2.59 0.37
N ALA A 121 -3.93 -3.10 1.27
CA ALA A 121 -2.99 -2.27 2.03
C ALA A 121 -1.99 -1.56 1.10
N VAL A 122 -1.46 -2.26 0.09
CA VAL A 122 -0.59 -1.66 -0.93
C VAL A 122 -1.31 -0.55 -1.69
N ALA A 123 -2.54 -0.79 -2.14
CA ALA A 123 -3.32 0.21 -2.89
C ALA A 123 -3.60 1.50 -2.09
N LEU A 124 -4.00 1.36 -0.83
CA LEU A 124 -4.26 2.52 0.04
C LEU A 124 -2.97 3.30 0.34
N ARG A 125 -1.86 2.58 0.52
CA ARG A 125 -0.54 3.18 0.76
C ARG A 125 -0.03 3.95 -0.45
N LEU A 126 -0.16 3.38 -1.64
CA LEU A 126 0.22 4.00 -2.91
C LEU A 126 -0.41 5.39 -3.04
N TRP A 127 -1.72 5.50 -2.82
CA TRP A 127 -2.39 6.80 -2.86
C TRP A 127 -1.85 7.77 -1.81
N GLY A 128 -1.70 7.32 -0.57
CA GLY A 128 -1.21 8.14 0.53
C GLY A 128 0.19 8.70 0.29
N GLU A 129 1.08 7.87 -0.26
CA GLU A 129 2.50 8.20 -0.49
C GLU A 129 2.70 9.02 -1.76
N HIS A 130 2.04 8.66 -2.86
CA HIS A 130 2.34 9.22 -4.17
C HIS A 130 1.45 10.40 -4.59
N ARG A 131 0.30 10.65 -3.94
CA ARG A 131 -0.58 11.76 -4.34
C ARG A 131 0.13 13.12 -4.31
N GLN A 132 0.99 13.35 -3.32
CA GLN A 132 1.68 14.63 -3.15
C GLN A 132 2.84 14.76 -4.13
N THR A 133 3.63 13.70 -4.31
CA THR A 133 4.76 13.69 -5.25
C THR A 133 4.29 13.83 -6.69
N ALA A 134 3.18 13.17 -7.03
CA ALA A 134 2.51 13.27 -8.33
C ALA A 134 1.75 14.59 -8.53
N LYS A 135 1.65 15.45 -7.51
CA LYS A 135 0.88 16.71 -7.55
C LYS A 135 -0.58 16.51 -7.92
N LEU A 136 -1.17 15.40 -7.47
CA LEU A 136 -2.59 15.16 -7.64
C LEU A 136 -3.40 16.09 -6.73
N PRO A 137 -4.64 16.44 -7.12
CA PRO A 137 -5.56 17.17 -6.25
C PRO A 137 -5.70 16.48 -4.88
N PRO A 138 -6.06 17.23 -3.83
CA PRO A 138 -6.31 16.66 -2.50
C PRO A 138 -7.66 15.92 -2.46
N TRP A 139 -7.85 14.98 -3.38
CA TRP A 139 -9.00 14.10 -3.45
C TRP A 139 -8.87 12.97 -2.44
N GLU A 140 -10.02 12.53 -1.96
CA GLU A 140 -10.14 11.44 -1.00
C GLU A 140 -10.45 10.14 -1.73
N ILE A 141 -10.04 9.02 -1.14
CA ILE A 141 -10.43 7.69 -1.62
C ILE A 141 -11.91 7.50 -1.28
N VAL A 142 -12.73 7.24 -2.31
CA VAL A 142 -14.17 7.01 -2.16
C VAL A 142 -14.59 5.59 -2.53
N GLY A 143 -13.69 4.82 -3.13
CA GLY A 143 -13.93 3.40 -3.43
C GLY A 143 -12.63 2.65 -3.65
N LEU A 144 -12.60 1.40 -3.20
CA LEU A 144 -11.54 0.45 -3.48
C LEU A 144 -12.18 -0.88 -3.81
N GLU A 145 -11.85 -1.41 -4.98
CA GLU A 145 -12.18 -2.77 -5.39
C GLU A 145 -10.88 -3.57 -5.58
N VAL A 146 -10.88 -4.77 -5.01
CA VAL A 146 -9.78 -5.73 -5.08
C VAL A 146 -10.38 -7.07 -5.46
N ILE A 147 -10.03 -7.58 -6.64
CA ILE A 147 -10.54 -8.87 -7.13
C ILE A 147 -9.40 -9.72 -7.64
N ASP A 148 -9.51 -11.03 -7.47
CA ASP A 148 -8.55 -11.95 -8.05
C ASP A 148 -8.71 -12.04 -9.58
N ARG A 149 -7.72 -12.67 -10.22
CA ARG A 149 -7.68 -12.83 -11.67
C ARG A 149 -8.87 -13.63 -12.23
N GLU A 150 -9.33 -14.65 -11.50
CA GLU A 150 -10.45 -15.49 -11.94
C GLU A 150 -11.75 -14.70 -11.97
N THR A 151 -12.04 -13.99 -10.87
CA THR A 151 -13.20 -13.09 -10.74
C THR A 151 -13.16 -11.99 -11.80
N TYR A 152 -12.00 -11.40 -12.08
CA TYR A 152 -11.86 -10.42 -13.15
C TYR A 152 -12.28 -11.00 -14.50
N HIS A 153 -11.72 -12.16 -14.88
CA HIS A 153 -12.04 -12.80 -16.16
C HIS A 153 -13.51 -13.23 -16.25
N GLN A 154 -14.08 -13.74 -15.16
CA GLN A 154 -15.50 -14.09 -15.10
C GLN A 154 -16.38 -12.87 -15.37
N ARG A 155 -16.16 -11.75 -14.68
CA ARG A 155 -16.97 -10.55 -14.89
C ARG A 155 -16.86 -10.00 -16.31
N ILE A 156 -15.65 -10.04 -16.89
CA ILE A 156 -15.45 -9.67 -18.29
C ILE A 156 -16.28 -10.55 -19.23
N ALA A 157 -16.30 -11.87 -19.01
CA ALA A 157 -17.11 -12.80 -19.79
C ALA A 157 -18.62 -12.57 -19.62
N GLU A 158 -19.05 -12.15 -18.42
CA GLU A 158 -20.44 -11.83 -18.09
C GLU A 158 -20.88 -10.43 -18.55
N GLY A 159 -19.96 -9.61 -19.06
CA GLY A 159 -20.26 -8.25 -19.54
C GLY A 159 -20.43 -7.18 -18.45
N TYR A 160 -20.21 -7.55 -17.18
CA TYR A 160 -20.20 -6.63 -16.03
C TYR A 160 -18.78 -6.34 -15.52
N GLY A 161 -17.77 -6.85 -16.22
CA GLY A 161 -16.38 -6.61 -15.89
C GLY A 161 -16.02 -5.14 -16.08
N PRO A 162 -15.04 -4.64 -15.31
CA PRO A 162 -14.45 -3.33 -15.60
C PRO A 162 -14.08 -3.30 -17.10
N PRO A 163 -14.44 -2.24 -17.86
CA PRO A 163 -14.24 -2.21 -19.31
C PRO A 163 -12.84 -2.71 -19.68
N PRO A 164 -12.71 -3.55 -20.73
CA PRO A 164 -11.46 -4.21 -21.08
C PRO A 164 -10.37 -3.14 -21.14
N ALA A 165 -9.26 -3.39 -20.43
CA ALA A 165 -8.19 -2.41 -20.20
C ALA A 165 -8.01 -1.52 -21.42
N ALA A 166 -8.43 -0.25 -21.28
CA ALA A 166 -8.19 0.78 -22.28
C ALA A 166 -6.69 0.76 -22.63
N PRO A 167 -6.28 1.24 -23.83
CA PRO A 167 -4.86 1.38 -24.13
C PRO A 167 -4.16 2.04 -22.94
N VAL A 168 -3.07 1.41 -22.47
CA VAL A 168 -2.31 1.85 -21.28
C VAL A 168 -2.17 3.37 -21.26
N GLY A 169 -2.44 4.00 -20.10
CA GLY A 169 -2.35 5.45 -19.95
C GLY A 169 -3.57 6.09 -19.29
N VAL A 170 -3.66 7.41 -19.45
CA VAL A 170 -4.57 8.30 -18.75
C VAL A 170 -5.56 8.90 -19.74
N HIS A 171 -6.85 8.66 -19.52
CA HIS A 171 -7.92 9.02 -20.45
C HIS A 171 -9.03 9.81 -19.75
N PRO A 172 -9.66 10.79 -20.39
CA PRO A 172 -10.86 11.39 -19.82
C PRO A 172 -12.01 10.37 -19.74
N TYR A 173 -13.01 10.66 -18.90
CA TYR A 173 -14.29 9.94 -18.94
C TYR A 173 -15.04 10.17 -20.24
#